data_AF-A0A9P5P3C4-F1
#
_entry.id   AF-A0A9P5P3C4-F1
#
_cell.length_a   1.000
_cell.length_b   1.000
_cell.length_c   1.000
_cell.angle_alpha   90.00
_cell.angle_beta   90.00
_cell.angle_gamma   90.00
#
_symmetry.space_group_name_H-M   'P 1'
#
loop_
_entity.id
_entity.type
_entity.pdbx_description
1 polymer ?
#
loop_
_entity_poly.entity_id
_entity_poly.type
_entity_poly.pdbx_seq_one_letter_code
_entity_poly.pdbx_strand_id
1 'polypeptide(L)'
;MLTAITHRRLWIARIAAVSSFIAYVCSHIYVLSLHGPHPPQPYSFDDVFVIGFFIVSALLNILWLRQLFFTWDVMDDTLPLSFGWDETFKCSNISVEQTTLRPPIVDYERDTRIFSACLSCAQIRCLPYNIAGNIFLVAWGWAWIRGEYLISQILLSCNLAAQLYAVFVLLHVDQDEAITPVNSMTHHVMKTGTGLGVLLMLKNWGVFDTMASPSTFEMLNFGVICVLMTVGSGPDPTLGLCLLYDLISLLCGNTSNKLWHHTFLWSILAVTTSLLIDLMLSKRENFSWLKGFDSSFILVPKCTGQITLEKDVDLFTNLADPTSIF
;
A
#
# COMPACT_ATOMS: atom_id res chain seq x y z
N MET A 1 6.00 4.96 -18.76
CA MET A 1 7.39 4.54 -18.98
C MET A 1 7.49 3.08 -18.55
N LEU A 2 7.72 2.15 -19.48
CA LEU A 2 7.76 0.70 -19.18
C LEU A 2 9.06 0.39 -18.41
N THR A 3 8.98 0.04 -17.12
CA THR A 3 10.14 -0.41 -16.35
C THR A 3 10.21 -1.94 -16.41
N ALA A 4 10.96 -2.46 -17.38
CA ALA A 4 11.28 -3.88 -17.39
C ALA A 4 12.21 -4.21 -16.21
N ILE A 5 11.75 -5.05 -15.28
CA ILE A 5 12.57 -5.57 -14.19
C ILE A 5 13.20 -6.89 -14.64
N THR A 6 14.52 -7.02 -14.51
CA THR A 6 15.18 -8.29 -14.81
C THR A 6 14.90 -9.29 -13.69
N HIS A 7 14.80 -10.59 -14.02
CA HIS A 7 14.57 -11.66 -13.05
C HIS A 7 15.56 -11.60 -11.87
N ARG A 8 16.84 -11.33 -12.14
CA ARG A 8 17.87 -11.14 -11.11
C ARG A 8 17.57 -9.97 -10.16
N ARG A 9 17.12 -8.82 -10.67
CA ARG A 9 16.77 -7.66 -9.83
C ARG A 9 15.55 -7.95 -8.96
N LEU A 10 14.54 -8.62 -9.52
CA LEU A 10 13.36 -9.02 -8.77
C LEU A 10 13.71 -9.98 -7.62
N TRP A 11 14.58 -10.95 -7.88
CA TRP A 11 15.07 -11.87 -6.84
C TRP A 11 15.80 -11.15 -5.70
N ILE A 12 16.69 -10.21 -6.03
CA ILE A 12 17.38 -9.39 -5.01
C ILE A 12 16.37 -8.59 -4.19
N ALA A 13 15.39 -7.98 -4.85
CA ALA A 13 14.35 -7.20 -4.16
C ALA A 13 13.49 -8.07 -3.23
N ARG A 14 13.14 -9.29 -3.65
CA ARG A 14 12.43 -10.29 -2.82
C ARG A 14 13.21 -10.64 -1.55
N ILE A 15 14.49 -10.97 -1.69
CA ILE A 15 15.35 -11.32 -0.57
C ILE A 15 15.49 -10.12 0.38
N ALA A 16 15.71 -8.92 -0.15
CA ALA A 16 15.81 -7.69 0.63
C ALA A 16 14.50 -7.35 1.36
N ALA A 17 13.34 -7.58 0.74
CA ALA A 17 12.04 -7.36 1.36
C ALA A 17 11.80 -8.30 2.54
N VAL A 18 12.09 -9.59 2.39
CA VAL A 18 11.94 -10.57 3.47
C VAL A 18 12.94 -10.32 4.59
N SER A 19 14.22 -10.07 4.26
CA SER A 19 15.25 -9.85 5.29
C SER A 19 15.01 -8.58 6.09
N SER A 20 14.63 -7.48 5.44
CA SER A 20 14.28 -6.22 6.12
C SER A 20 13.03 -6.37 6.98
N PHE A 21 12.01 -7.09 6.51
CA PHE A 21 10.80 -7.36 7.29
C PHE A 21 11.09 -8.19 8.55
N ILE A 22 11.88 -9.27 8.43
CA ILE A 22 12.28 -10.09 9.58
C ILE A 22 13.07 -9.25 10.60
N ALA A 23 14.03 -8.44 10.13
CA ALA A 23 14.80 -7.57 11.00
C ALA A 23 13.90 -6.56 11.73
N TYR A 24 12.93 -5.97 11.02
CA TYR A 24 11.93 -5.07 11.58
C TYR A 24 11.10 -5.75 12.67
N VAL A 25 10.53 -6.93 12.40
CA VAL A 25 9.70 -7.66 13.37
C VAL A 25 10.50 -8.03 14.61
N CYS A 26 11.70 -8.58 14.45
CA CYS A 26 12.59 -8.92 15.57
C CYS A 26 12.96 -7.68 16.39
N SER A 27 13.28 -6.57 15.73
CA SER A 27 13.60 -5.30 16.39
C SER A 27 12.42 -4.75 17.19
N HIS A 28 11.21 -4.78 16.64
CA HIS A 28 10.00 -4.32 17.33
C HIS A 28 9.62 -5.21 18.51
N ILE A 29 9.66 -6.54 18.35
CA ILE A 29 9.43 -7.47 19.46
C ILE A 29 10.44 -7.20 20.58
N TYR A 30 11.72 -6.96 20.24
CA TYR A 30 12.73 -6.62 21.23
C TYR A 30 12.41 -5.30 21.95
N VAL A 31 12.11 -4.23 21.21
CA VAL A 31 11.74 -2.92 21.80
C VAL A 31 10.50 -3.03 22.70
N LEU A 32 9.48 -3.79 22.29
CA LEU A 32 8.25 -4.00 23.07
C LEU A 32 8.48 -4.90 24.29
N SER A 33 9.46 -5.80 24.26
CA SER A 33 9.79 -6.67 25.40
C SER A 33 10.51 -5.92 26.54
N LEU A 34 11.15 -4.80 26.22
CA LEU A 34 11.84 -3.97 27.21
C LEU A 34 10.81 -3.22 28.05
N HIS A 35 10.60 -3.68 29.29
CA HIS A 35 9.82 -2.99 30.32
C HIS A 35 10.59 -1.79 30.90
N GLY A 36 11.32 -1.07 30.06
CA GLY A 36 12.25 -0.01 30.47
C GLY A 36 11.53 1.12 31.21
N PRO A 37 12.24 1.87 32.08
CA PRO A 37 11.66 3.01 32.75
C PRO A 37 11.20 4.01 31.69
N HIS A 38 9.88 4.17 31.57
CA HIS A 38 9.32 5.20 30.72
C HIS A 38 9.70 6.54 31.32
N PRO A 39 10.40 7.44 30.60
CA PRO A 39 10.52 8.81 31.05
C PRO A 39 9.09 9.32 31.31
N PRO A 40 8.88 10.18 32.31
CA PRO A 40 7.57 10.75 32.56
C PRO A 40 7.13 11.48 31.29
N GLN A 41 6.07 11.03 30.63
CA GLN A 41 5.57 11.64 29.39
C GLN A 41 4.26 12.40 29.67
N PRO A 42 3.98 13.49 28.93
CA PRO A 42 2.72 14.23 29.05
C PRO A 42 1.53 13.38 28.61
N TYR A 43 1.77 12.46 27.67
CA TYR A 43 0.86 11.44 27.19
C TYR A 43 1.66 10.19 26.81
N SER A 44 1.07 9.01 26.95
CA SER A 44 1.62 7.75 26.45
C SER A 44 0.54 6.99 25.70
N PHE A 45 0.94 6.11 24.79
CA PHE A 45 0.02 5.14 24.20
C PHE A 45 -0.30 4.03 25.21
N ASP A 46 -1.46 3.40 25.07
CA ASP A 46 -1.72 2.11 25.71
C ASP A 46 -0.97 1.00 24.99
N ASP A 47 -0.16 0.23 25.73
CA ASP A 47 0.71 -0.80 25.15
C ASP A 47 -0.06 -1.92 24.43
N VAL A 48 -1.29 -2.24 24.87
CA VAL A 48 -2.12 -3.27 24.23
C VAL A 48 -2.52 -2.83 22.82
N PHE A 49 -2.86 -1.56 22.65
CA PHE A 49 -3.16 -1.00 21.33
C PHE A 49 -1.93 -0.99 20.41
N VAL A 50 -0.76 -0.60 20.93
CA VAL A 50 0.49 -0.61 20.15
C VAL A 50 0.82 -2.02 19.67
N ILE A 51 0.75 -3.02 20.56
CA ILE A 51 0.98 -4.43 20.23
C ILE A 51 -0.06 -4.92 19.22
N GLY A 52 -1.34 -4.61 19.42
CA GLY A 52 -2.42 -4.98 18.53
C GLY A 52 -2.22 -4.44 17.12
N PHE A 53 -1.90 -3.16 16.98
CA PHE A 53 -1.65 -2.55 15.67
C PHE A 53 -0.41 -3.14 15.00
N PHE A 54 0.67 -3.36 15.76
CA PHE A 54 1.87 -4.03 15.24
C PHE A 54 1.56 -5.43 14.69
N ILE A 55 0.78 -6.26 15.41
CA ILE A 55 0.39 -7.60 14.95
C ILE A 55 -0.40 -7.53 13.64
N VAL A 56 -1.41 -6.67 13.56
CA VAL A 56 -2.23 -6.52 12.35
C VAL A 56 -1.37 -6.06 11.16
N SER A 57 -0.50 -5.06 11.37
CA SER A 57 0.42 -4.57 10.34
C SER A 57 1.41 -5.64 9.88
N ALA A 58 1.96 -6.44 10.81
CA ALA A 58 2.86 -7.55 10.49
C ALA A 58 2.16 -8.66 9.69
N LEU A 59 0.91 -9.01 10.05
CA LEU A 59 0.12 -10.00 9.31
C LEU A 59 -0.18 -9.53 7.88
N LEU A 60 -0.57 -8.26 7.70
CA LEU A 60 -0.77 -7.69 6.36
C LEU A 60 0.51 -7.72 5.53
N ASN A 61 1.66 -7.39 6.13
CA ASN A 61 2.95 -7.50 5.46
C ASN A 61 3.30 -8.94 5.08
N ILE A 62 3.02 -9.93 5.93
CA ILE A 62 3.22 -11.35 5.62
C ILE A 62 2.36 -11.76 4.42
N LEU A 63 1.07 -11.40 4.41
CA LEU A 63 0.16 -11.74 3.32
C LEU A 63 0.59 -11.08 1.99
N TRP A 64 1.03 -9.83 2.06
CA TRP A 64 1.53 -9.08 0.91
C TRP A 64 2.86 -9.64 0.37
N LEU A 65 3.81 -9.95 1.25
CA LEU A 65 5.05 -10.62 0.86
C LEU A 65 4.79 -12.01 0.31
N ARG A 66 3.81 -12.76 0.85
CA ARG A 66 3.43 -14.07 0.31
C ARG A 66 3.02 -13.98 -1.16
N GLN A 67 2.26 -12.95 -1.54
CA GLN A 67 1.86 -12.72 -2.93
C GLN A 67 3.08 -12.52 -3.85
N LEU A 68 4.18 -11.97 -3.34
CA LEU A 68 5.42 -11.76 -4.10
C LEU A 68 6.11 -13.08 -4.49
N PHE A 69 5.90 -14.18 -3.76
CA PHE A 69 6.54 -15.48 -4.00
C PHE A 69 5.62 -16.54 -4.63
N PHE A 70 4.36 -16.63 -4.20
CA PHE A 70 3.48 -17.76 -4.54
C PHE A 70 2.68 -17.60 -5.84
N THR A 71 2.73 -16.45 -6.50
CA THR A 71 2.00 -16.22 -7.77
C THR A 71 2.79 -16.61 -9.01
N TRP A 72 3.99 -17.17 -8.86
CA TRP A 72 4.87 -17.52 -9.98
C TRP A 72 4.75 -19.01 -10.31
N ASP A 73 4.09 -19.33 -11.44
CA ASP A 73 4.28 -20.62 -12.10
C ASP A 73 5.26 -20.42 -13.27
N VAL A 74 6.42 -21.05 -13.18
CA VAL A 74 7.58 -20.85 -14.06
C VAL A 74 7.45 -21.78 -15.24
N MET A 75 6.96 -21.30 -16.39
CA MET A 75 7.14 -22.02 -17.66
C MET A 75 7.88 -21.23 -18.73
N ASP A 76 8.08 -19.90 -18.60
CA ASP A 76 8.84 -19.11 -19.60
C ASP A 76 9.77 -18.05 -18.97
N ASP A 77 10.99 -17.95 -19.51
CA ASP A 77 12.15 -17.18 -18.97
C ASP A 77 12.03 -15.65 -19.10
N THR A 78 10.94 -15.14 -19.65
CA THR A 78 10.67 -13.69 -19.73
C THR A 78 9.21 -13.41 -19.50
N LEU A 79 8.86 -12.86 -18.34
CA LEU A 79 7.52 -12.32 -18.09
C LEU A 79 7.48 -10.87 -18.59
N PRO A 80 6.72 -10.57 -19.66
CA PRO A 80 6.43 -9.19 -20.00
C PRO A 80 5.55 -8.62 -18.88
N LEU A 81 6.08 -7.66 -18.13
CA LEU A 81 5.25 -6.75 -17.36
C LEU A 81 4.46 -5.91 -18.37
N SER A 82 3.29 -6.38 -18.79
CA SER A 82 2.40 -5.59 -19.62
C SER A 82 1.80 -4.49 -18.74
N PHE A 83 2.46 -3.34 -18.70
CA PHE A 83 1.87 -2.09 -18.25
C PHE A 83 1.00 -1.56 -19.38
N GLY A 84 -0.24 -2.03 -19.44
CA GLY A 84 -1.20 -1.58 -20.43
C GLY A 84 -2.59 -2.02 -20.01
N TRP A 85 -3.40 -1.07 -19.55
CA TRP A 85 -4.84 -1.18 -19.73
C TRP A 85 -5.07 -1.12 -21.23
N ASP A 86 -5.38 -2.26 -21.84
CA ASP A 86 -5.74 -2.30 -23.25
C ASP A 86 -7.14 -1.69 -23.38
N GLU A 87 -7.22 -0.35 -23.38
CA GLU A 87 -8.43 0.43 -23.66
C GLU A 87 -8.93 0.22 -25.11
N THR A 88 -8.29 -0.64 -25.90
CA THR A 88 -8.72 -0.97 -27.26
C THR A 88 -9.84 -2.00 -27.32
N PHE A 89 -10.37 -2.50 -26.20
CA PHE A 89 -11.73 -3.06 -26.14
C PHE A 89 -12.80 -1.96 -26.18
N LYS A 90 -12.66 -1.00 -27.10
CA LYS A 90 -13.85 -0.53 -27.80
C LYS A 90 -14.44 -1.77 -28.43
N CYS A 91 -15.57 -2.23 -27.87
CA CYS A 91 -16.53 -3.02 -28.63
C CYS A 91 -16.70 -2.29 -29.95
N SER A 92 -15.97 -2.74 -30.96
CA SER A 92 -16.37 -2.53 -32.33
C SER A 92 -17.78 -3.08 -32.34
N ASN A 93 -18.74 -2.16 -32.44
CA ASN A 93 -20.03 -2.46 -32.99
C ASN A 93 -19.72 -2.94 -34.41
N ILE A 94 -19.31 -4.20 -34.53
CA ILE A 94 -19.28 -4.96 -35.75
C ILE A 94 -20.75 -5.07 -36.08
N SER A 95 -21.25 -4.09 -36.82
CA SER A 95 -22.38 -4.27 -37.69
C SER A 95 -21.98 -5.43 -38.60
N VAL A 96 -22.52 -6.60 -38.27
CA VAL A 96 -22.42 -7.83 -39.04
C VAL A 96 -23.04 -7.55 -40.41
N GLU A 97 -22.22 -7.07 -41.34
CA GLU A 97 -22.52 -7.17 -42.75
C GLU A 97 -21.94 -8.50 -43.23
N GLN A 98 -22.89 -9.39 -43.42
CA GLN A 98 -22.78 -10.81 -43.71
C GLN A 98 -22.13 -11.01 -45.09
N THR A 99 -20.79 -11.05 -45.14
CA THR A 99 -20.07 -11.54 -46.32
C THR A 99 -19.37 -12.85 -45.99
N THR A 100 -19.97 -13.91 -46.52
CA THR A 100 -19.50 -15.29 -46.55
C THR A 100 -18.08 -15.43 -47.08
N LEU A 101 -17.11 -15.55 -46.17
CA LEU A 101 -15.90 -16.34 -46.39
C LEU A 101 -15.42 -16.83 -45.02
N ARG A 102 -15.48 -18.14 -44.79
CA ARG A 102 -15.11 -18.78 -43.52
C ARG A 102 -13.58 -18.79 -43.41
N PRO A 103 -12.93 -18.01 -42.52
CA PRO A 103 -11.54 -18.27 -42.20
C PRO A 103 -11.44 -19.61 -41.45
N PRO A 104 -10.29 -20.32 -41.56
CA PRO A 104 -10.07 -21.56 -40.84
C PRO A 104 -10.24 -21.30 -39.34
N ILE A 105 -11.10 -22.10 -38.72
CA ILE A 105 -11.20 -22.21 -37.27
C ILE A 105 -9.89 -22.83 -36.83
N VAL A 106 -8.89 -21.99 -36.54
CA VAL A 106 -7.75 -22.40 -35.73
C VAL A 106 -8.33 -22.54 -34.34
N ASP A 107 -8.67 -23.78 -33.96
CA ASP A 107 -8.85 -24.15 -32.57
C ASP A 107 -7.52 -23.84 -31.88
N TYR A 108 -7.38 -22.61 -31.38
CA TYR A 108 -6.38 -22.28 -30.38
C TYR A 108 -6.75 -23.14 -29.18
N GLU A 109 -6.17 -24.34 -29.14
CA GLU A 109 -6.18 -25.22 -27.99
C GLU A 109 -5.80 -24.33 -26.82
N ARG A 110 -6.83 -24.06 -26.02
CA ARG A 110 -6.84 -23.10 -24.93
C ARG A 110 -5.82 -23.60 -23.94
N ASP A 111 -4.57 -23.20 -24.11
CA ASP A 111 -3.48 -23.67 -23.26
C ASP A 111 -3.70 -23.04 -21.90
N THR A 112 -4.42 -23.76 -21.04
CA THR A 112 -4.84 -23.37 -19.69
C THR A 112 -3.65 -23.17 -18.74
N ARG A 113 -2.43 -23.17 -19.27
CA ARG A 113 -1.17 -23.05 -18.54
C ARG A 113 -0.58 -21.65 -18.57
N ILE A 114 -1.13 -20.70 -19.33
CA ILE A 114 -0.71 -19.29 -19.24
C ILE A 114 -1.38 -18.66 -18.00
N PHE A 115 -0.91 -19.08 -16.83
CA PHE A 115 -1.14 -18.37 -15.58
C PHE A 115 -0.24 -17.13 -15.60
N SER A 116 -0.76 -16.02 -16.14
CA SER A 116 -0.13 -14.72 -15.99
C SER A 116 -0.04 -14.40 -14.50
N ALA A 117 1.18 -14.47 -13.97
CA ALA A 117 1.54 -14.02 -12.64
C ALA A 117 1.43 -12.48 -12.62
N CYS A 118 0.21 -11.95 -12.48
CA CYS A 118 -0.05 -10.51 -12.42
C CYS A 118 0.42 -9.96 -11.06
N LEU A 119 1.74 -9.83 -10.91
CA LEU A 119 2.32 -9.03 -9.84
C LEU A 119 1.85 -7.59 -10.07
N SER A 120 1.12 -7.02 -9.10
CA SER A 120 0.57 -5.68 -9.26
C SER A 120 1.71 -4.69 -9.55
N CYS A 121 1.53 -3.85 -10.58
CA CYS A 121 2.38 -2.69 -10.85
C CYS A 121 2.70 -1.92 -9.56
N ALA A 122 1.66 -1.65 -8.76
CA ALA A 122 1.77 -0.95 -7.50
C ALA A 122 2.69 -1.67 -6.51
N GLN A 123 2.59 -3.00 -6.41
CA GLN A 123 3.42 -3.80 -5.50
C GLN A 123 4.90 -3.64 -5.81
N ILE A 124 5.30 -3.73 -7.09
CA ILE A 124 6.71 -3.59 -7.50
C ILE A 124 7.24 -2.19 -7.21
N ARG A 125 6.42 -1.16 -7.45
CA ARG A 125 6.80 0.25 -7.24
C ARG A 125 6.92 0.60 -5.75
N CYS A 126 6.04 0.09 -4.91
CA CYS A 126 6.05 0.32 -3.46
C CYS A 126 7.12 -0.51 -2.73
N LEU A 127 7.58 -1.62 -3.31
CA LEU A 127 8.57 -2.52 -2.72
C LEU A 127 9.84 -1.84 -2.16
N PRO A 128 10.55 -0.97 -2.90
CA PRO A 128 11.73 -0.28 -2.36
C PRO A 128 11.40 0.63 -1.17
N TYR A 129 10.23 1.26 -1.15
CA TYR A 129 9.79 2.13 -0.06
C TYR A 129 9.42 1.31 1.19
N ASN A 130 8.83 0.12 1.01
CA ASN A 130 8.60 -0.80 2.12
C ASN A 130 9.93 -1.30 2.73
N ILE A 131 10.90 -1.67 1.89
CA ILE A 131 12.24 -2.08 2.34
C ILE A 131 12.93 -0.95 3.12
N ALA A 132 12.95 0.27 2.54
CA ALA A 132 13.53 1.44 3.20
C ALA A 132 12.81 1.75 4.52
N GLY A 133 11.49 1.66 4.53
CA GLY A 133 10.66 1.84 5.72
C GLY A 133 11.08 0.89 6.85
N ASN A 134 11.17 -0.41 6.56
CA ASN A 134 11.62 -1.42 7.52
C ASN A 134 13.02 -1.13 8.05
N ILE A 135 13.97 -0.74 7.19
CA ILE A 135 15.34 -0.39 7.60
C ILE A 135 15.32 0.81 8.56
N PHE A 136 14.56 1.86 8.25
CA PHE A 136 14.44 3.02 9.13
C PHE A 136 13.82 2.66 10.49
N LEU A 137 12.83 1.75 10.51
CA LEU A 137 12.21 1.28 11.76
C LEU A 137 13.16 0.42 12.61
N VAL A 138 14.02 -0.39 11.99
CA VAL A 138 15.08 -1.12 12.70
C VAL A 138 16.09 -0.14 13.31
N ALA A 139 16.55 0.83 12.51
CA ALA A 139 17.48 1.86 12.97
C ALA A 139 16.88 2.71 14.09
N TRP A 140 15.58 3.04 13.98
CA TRP A 140 14.82 3.72 15.03
C TRP A 140 14.83 2.93 16.33
N GLY A 141 14.49 1.63 16.29
CA GLY A 141 14.45 0.77 17.46
C GLY A 141 15.81 0.73 18.16
N TRP A 142 16.90 0.63 17.39
CA TRP A 142 18.25 0.69 17.92
C TRP A 142 18.59 2.03 18.59
N ALA A 143 18.26 3.17 17.95
CA ALA A 143 18.48 4.50 18.53
C ALA A 143 17.66 4.73 19.79
N TRP A 144 16.41 4.24 19.81
CA TRP A 144 15.50 4.30 20.95
C TRP A 144 16.08 3.57 22.17
N ILE A 145 16.59 2.36 21.98
CA ILE A 145 17.21 1.56 23.07
C ILE A 145 18.43 2.27 23.68
N ARG A 146 19.16 3.06 22.88
CA ARG A 146 20.30 3.85 23.35
C ARG A 146 19.91 5.17 24.04
N GLY A 147 18.63 5.52 24.05
CA GLY A 147 18.16 6.81 24.57
C GLY A 147 18.48 7.99 23.64
N GLU A 148 18.86 7.73 22.38
CA GLU A 148 19.19 8.76 21.39
C GLU A 148 17.92 9.25 20.66
N TYR A 149 17.01 9.89 21.41
CA TYR A 149 15.67 10.24 20.93
C TYR A 149 15.65 11.19 19.73
N LEU A 150 16.65 12.07 19.61
CA LEU A 150 16.77 12.98 18.46
C LEU A 150 17.06 12.22 17.17
N ILE A 151 18.01 11.28 17.22
CA ILE A 151 18.34 10.42 16.06
C ILE A 151 17.12 9.56 15.71
N SER A 152 16.46 9.02 16.74
CA SER A 152 15.21 8.28 16.64
C SER A 152 14.12 9.08 15.90
N GLN A 153 13.97 10.38 16.22
CA GLN A 153 13.00 11.28 15.58
C GLN A 153 13.30 11.51 14.10
N ILE A 154 14.57 11.72 13.75
CA ILE A 154 15.00 11.93 12.37
C ILE A 154 14.73 10.67 11.54
N LEU A 155 15.03 9.48 12.09
CA LEU A 155 14.80 8.20 11.42
C LEU A 155 13.30 7.94 11.17
N LEU A 156 12.44 8.25 12.15
CA LEU A 156 10.99 8.18 11.98
C LEU A 156 10.47 9.19 10.97
N SER A 157 11.05 10.38 10.90
CA SER A 157 10.71 11.40 9.90
C SER A 157 11.04 10.92 8.48
N CYS A 158 12.21 10.32 8.29
CA CYS A 158 12.58 9.70 7.02
C CYS A 158 11.67 8.51 6.67
N ASN A 159 11.33 7.66 7.64
CA ASN A 159 10.38 6.56 7.46
C ASN A 159 9.01 7.08 7.01
N LEU A 160 8.43 8.01 7.76
CA LEU A 160 7.11 8.57 7.48
C LEU A 160 7.10 9.28 6.13
N ALA A 161 8.13 10.07 5.80
CA ALA A 161 8.24 10.70 4.49
C ALA A 161 8.28 9.67 3.33
N ALA A 162 9.02 8.57 3.48
CA ALA A 162 9.06 7.51 2.48
C ALA A 162 7.70 6.81 2.30
N GLN A 163 6.99 6.55 3.41
CA GLN A 163 5.67 5.92 3.38
C GLN A 163 4.58 6.86 2.83
N LEU A 164 4.58 8.14 3.21
CA LEU A 164 3.68 9.14 2.66
C LEU A 164 3.93 9.35 1.16
N TYR A 165 5.20 9.32 0.72
CA TYR A 165 5.51 9.35 -0.70
C TYR A 165 4.93 8.14 -1.43
N ALA A 166 5.07 6.93 -0.86
CA ALA A 166 4.47 5.74 -1.44
C ALA A 166 2.93 5.85 -1.51
N VAL A 167 2.28 6.33 -0.44
CA VAL A 167 0.82 6.46 -0.38
C VAL A 167 0.27 7.56 -1.30
N PHE A 168 0.83 8.77 -1.27
CA PHE A 168 0.24 9.90 -2.00
C PHE A 168 0.78 10.07 -3.41
N VAL A 169 2.00 9.61 -3.70
CA VAL A 169 2.59 9.77 -5.03
C VAL A 169 2.49 8.47 -5.80
N LEU A 170 2.99 7.35 -5.27
CA LEU A 170 3.04 6.12 -6.05
C LEU A 170 1.69 5.43 -6.23
N LEU A 171 0.85 5.42 -5.19
CA LEU A 171 -0.48 4.82 -5.28
C LEU A 171 -1.51 5.73 -5.96
N HIS A 172 -1.24 7.04 -6.13
CA HIS A 172 -2.20 7.99 -6.71
C HIS A 172 -1.91 8.36 -8.18
N VAL A 173 -0.64 8.34 -8.61
CA VAL A 173 -0.23 8.83 -9.95
C VAL A 173 -0.71 7.97 -11.12
N ASP A 174 -1.12 6.72 -10.90
CA ASP A 174 -1.33 5.77 -12.01
C ASP A 174 -2.70 5.85 -12.72
N GLN A 175 -3.57 6.83 -12.46
CA GLN A 175 -4.95 6.89 -12.98
C GLN A 175 -5.84 5.65 -12.66
N ASP A 176 -5.26 4.61 -12.06
CA ASP A 176 -5.90 3.52 -11.32
C ASP A 176 -6.37 4.03 -9.95
N GLU A 177 -7.16 5.09 -9.96
CA GLU A 177 -7.82 5.60 -8.75
C GLU A 177 -8.82 4.57 -8.19
N ALA A 178 -9.24 3.61 -9.04
CA ALA A 178 -10.00 2.45 -8.63
C ALA A 178 -9.09 1.42 -7.94
N ILE A 179 -9.36 1.20 -6.65
CA ILE A 179 -8.79 0.07 -5.91
C ILE A 179 -9.30 -1.21 -6.57
N THR A 180 -8.39 -1.94 -7.18
CA THR A 180 -8.66 -3.25 -7.76
C THR A 180 -8.41 -4.33 -6.71
N PRO A 181 -9.07 -5.50 -6.79
CA PRO A 181 -8.76 -6.61 -5.91
C PRO A 181 -7.27 -6.99 -5.91
N VAL A 182 -6.59 -6.76 -7.04
CA VAL A 182 -5.17 -7.08 -7.26
C VAL A 182 -4.23 -6.09 -6.55
N ASN A 183 -4.56 -4.79 -6.48
CA ASN A 183 -3.73 -3.77 -5.81
C ASN A 183 -4.15 -3.50 -4.35
N SER A 184 -5.35 -3.93 -3.94
CA SER A 184 -5.94 -3.66 -2.63
C SER A 184 -4.99 -3.96 -1.47
N MET A 185 -4.33 -5.12 -1.48
CA MET A 185 -3.39 -5.52 -0.42
C MET A 185 -2.21 -4.54 -0.29
N THR A 186 -1.73 -3.99 -1.42
CA THR A 186 -0.64 -2.99 -1.40
C THR A 186 -1.10 -1.68 -0.75
N HIS A 187 -2.32 -1.23 -1.04
CA HIS A 187 -2.89 -0.05 -0.36
C HIS A 187 -2.98 -0.26 1.15
N HIS A 188 -3.49 -1.41 1.58
CA HIS A 188 -3.60 -1.72 3.02
C HIS A 188 -2.22 -1.71 3.68
N VAL A 189 -1.22 -2.43 3.15
CA VAL A 189 0.12 -2.48 3.75
C VAL A 189 0.79 -1.10 3.81
N MET A 190 0.74 -0.32 2.73
CA MET A 190 1.37 1.00 2.70
C MET A 190 0.67 1.99 3.66
N LYS A 191 -0.67 1.94 3.74
CA LYS A 191 -1.45 2.81 4.64
C LYS A 191 -1.29 2.40 6.10
N THR A 192 -1.33 1.10 6.44
CA THR A 192 -1.06 0.64 7.80
C THR A 192 0.38 0.89 8.22
N GLY A 193 1.33 0.79 7.28
CA GLY A 193 2.73 1.17 7.50
C GLY A 193 2.89 2.66 7.82
N THR A 194 2.20 3.51 7.06
CA THR A 194 2.12 4.97 7.35
C THR A 194 1.52 5.23 8.73
N GLY A 195 0.38 4.60 9.06
CA GLY A 195 -0.27 4.74 10.36
C GLY A 195 0.67 4.35 11.51
N LEU A 196 1.34 3.19 11.40
CA LEU A 196 2.34 2.79 12.40
C LEU A 196 3.49 3.79 12.51
N GLY A 197 3.94 4.37 11.39
CA GLY A 197 4.93 5.44 11.37
C GLY A 197 4.47 6.68 12.15
N VAL A 198 3.21 7.08 12.02
CA VAL A 198 2.61 8.18 12.79
C VAL A 198 2.53 7.84 14.27
N LEU A 199 2.05 6.64 14.64
CA LEU A 199 2.01 6.18 16.03
C LEU A 199 3.39 6.28 16.68
N LEU A 200 4.43 5.77 16.02
CA LEU A 200 5.80 5.78 16.55
C LEU A 200 6.39 7.20 16.60
N MET A 201 6.07 8.05 15.63
CA MET A 201 6.41 9.46 15.64
C MET A 201 5.85 10.16 16.88
N LEU A 202 4.57 9.95 17.17
CA LEU A 202 3.90 10.54 18.32
C LEU A 202 4.44 9.99 19.64
N LYS A 203 4.80 8.69 19.68
CA LYS A 203 5.44 8.07 20.83
C LYS A 203 6.79 8.72 21.15
N ASN A 204 7.58 9.02 20.12
CA ASN A 204 8.86 9.69 20.29
C ASN A 204 8.69 11.18 20.62
N TRP A 205 7.68 11.84 20.04
CA TRP A 205 7.31 13.23 20.35
C TRP A 205 6.95 13.42 21.84
N GLY A 206 6.24 12.46 22.44
CA GLY A 206 5.89 12.51 23.86
C GLY A 206 7.11 12.58 24.80
N VAL A 207 8.30 12.15 24.37
CA VAL A 207 9.53 12.31 25.15
C VAL A 207 10.00 13.77 25.17
N PHE A 208 9.84 14.50 24.07
CA PHE A 208 10.28 15.89 23.93
C PHE A 208 9.34 16.88 24.64
N ASP A 209 8.03 16.60 24.61
CA ASP A 209 7.01 17.46 25.23
C ASP A 209 7.04 17.50 26.76
N THR A 210 7.92 16.73 27.38
CA THR A 210 8.20 16.80 28.81
C THR A 210 8.79 18.15 29.23
N MET A 211 9.40 18.88 28.29
CA MET A 211 10.15 20.10 28.57
C MET A 211 9.31 21.39 28.50
N ALA A 212 8.16 21.36 27.83
CA ALA A 212 7.31 22.54 27.65
C ALA A 212 5.83 22.18 27.58
N SER A 213 4.95 23.05 28.10
CA SER A 213 3.52 22.91 27.86
C SER A 213 3.21 23.11 26.37
N PRO A 214 2.31 22.30 25.78
CA PRO A 214 2.02 22.37 24.35
C PRO A 214 1.42 23.74 24.02
N SER A 215 1.86 24.30 22.89
CA SER A 215 1.28 25.55 22.40
C SER A 215 -0.05 25.29 21.69
N THR A 216 -0.98 26.25 21.74
CA THR A 216 -2.26 26.14 21.00
C THR A 216 -2.05 25.93 19.50
N PHE A 217 -0.99 26.52 18.93
CA PHE A 217 -0.64 26.34 17.52
C PHE A 217 -0.17 24.92 17.20
N GLU A 218 0.61 24.31 18.09
CA GLU A 218 1.06 22.93 17.95
C GLU A 218 -0.12 21.95 18.01
N MET A 219 -1.02 22.13 18.99
CA MET A 219 -2.23 21.32 19.13
C MET A 219 -3.14 21.44 17.88
N LEU A 220 -3.30 22.67 17.36
CA LEU A 220 -4.06 22.90 16.13
C LEU A 220 -3.40 22.25 14.92
N ASN A 221 -2.08 22.43 14.75
CA ASN A 221 -1.33 21.84 13.65
C ASN A 221 -1.43 20.31 13.66
N PHE A 222 -1.32 19.68 14.84
CA PHE A 222 -1.51 18.24 14.99
C PHE A 222 -2.89 17.79 14.48
N GLY A 223 -3.97 18.42 14.95
CA GLY A 223 -5.32 18.10 14.52
C GLY A 223 -5.53 18.30 13.01
N VAL A 224 -5.02 19.41 12.46
CA VAL A 224 -5.08 19.70 11.02
C VAL A 224 -4.33 18.65 10.21
N ILE A 225 -3.13 18.23 10.63
CA ILE A 225 -2.36 17.19 9.95
C ILE A 225 -3.12 15.86 9.95
N CYS A 226 -3.73 15.45 11.07
CA CYS A 226 -4.54 14.23 11.13
C CYS A 226 -5.73 14.26 10.16
N VAL A 227 -6.43 15.39 10.10
CA VAL A 227 -7.56 15.57 9.17
C VAL A 227 -7.10 15.58 7.72
N LEU A 228 -6.02 16.31 7.40
CA LEU A 228 -5.47 16.36 6.04
C LEU A 228 -4.95 14.99 5.58
N MET A 229 -4.29 14.23 6.46
CA MET A 229 -3.86 12.87 6.13
C MET A 229 -5.04 11.93 5.90
N THR A 230 -6.12 12.09 6.67
CA THR A 230 -7.36 11.31 6.51
C THR A 230 -7.98 11.57 5.14
N VAL A 231 -8.30 12.85 4.85
CA VAL A 231 -8.96 13.26 3.61
C VAL A 231 -8.06 13.06 2.39
N GLY A 232 -6.76 13.31 2.53
CA GLY A 232 -5.80 13.18 1.45
C GLY A 232 -5.50 11.73 1.05
N SER A 233 -5.83 10.74 1.88
CA SER A 233 -5.48 9.32 1.65
C SER A 233 -6.24 8.64 0.51
N GLY A 234 -7.11 9.39 -0.15
CA GLY A 234 -7.91 8.95 -1.29
C GLY A 234 -9.21 8.26 -0.85
N PRO A 235 -9.88 7.56 -1.77
CA PRO A 235 -11.22 7.01 -1.55
C PRO A 235 -11.28 5.89 -0.49
N ASP A 236 -10.13 5.36 -0.07
CA ASP A 236 -10.07 4.28 0.92
C ASP A 236 -9.76 4.84 2.32
N PRO A 237 -10.66 4.61 3.30
CA PRO A 237 -10.57 5.17 4.65
C PRO A 237 -9.49 4.52 5.52
N THR A 238 -8.73 3.53 5.03
CA THR A 238 -7.78 2.74 5.83
C THR A 238 -6.78 3.61 6.59
N LEU A 239 -6.19 4.64 5.96
CA LEU A 239 -5.24 5.51 6.67
C LEU A 239 -5.94 6.33 7.76
N GLY A 240 -7.12 6.88 7.47
CA GLY A 240 -7.92 7.59 8.47
C GLY A 240 -8.35 6.69 9.64
N LEU A 241 -8.68 5.42 9.38
CA LEU A 241 -8.98 4.43 10.42
C LEU A 241 -7.75 4.10 11.27
N CYS A 242 -6.55 4.02 10.67
CA CYS A 242 -5.30 3.88 11.42
C CYS A 242 -5.06 5.10 12.33
N LEU A 243 -5.22 6.32 11.80
CA LEU A 243 -5.07 7.54 12.60
C LEU A 243 -6.11 7.62 13.73
N LEU A 244 -7.36 7.22 13.47
CA LEU A 244 -8.40 7.14 14.48
C LEU A 244 -8.03 6.14 15.58
N TYR A 245 -7.50 4.97 15.19
CA TYR A 245 -7.00 3.97 16.14
C TYR A 245 -5.85 4.52 16.99
N ASP A 246 -4.88 5.21 16.39
CA ASP A 246 -3.75 5.82 17.09
C ASP A 246 -4.22 6.89 18.08
N LEU A 247 -5.18 7.73 17.69
CA LEU A 247 -5.76 8.75 18.56
C LEU A 247 -6.54 8.14 19.73
N ILE A 248 -7.29 7.05 19.50
CA ILE A 248 -7.97 6.32 20.57
C ILE A 248 -6.95 5.71 21.52
N SER A 249 -5.87 5.13 21.00
CA SER A 249 -4.79 4.58 21.81
C SER A 249 -4.12 5.65 22.69
N LEU A 250 -3.92 6.87 22.18
CA LEU A 250 -3.44 8.02 22.95
C LEU A 250 -4.43 8.46 24.03
N LEU A 251 -5.74 8.42 23.72
CA LEU A 251 -6.78 8.80 24.68
C LEU A 251 -6.88 7.79 25.84
N CYS A 252 -6.71 6.49 25.55
CA CYS A 252 -6.76 5.41 26.54
C CYS A 252 -5.48 5.31 27.38
N GLY A 253 -4.34 5.74 26.85
CA GLY A 253 -3.08 5.72 27.57
C GLY A 253 -2.99 6.79 28.67
N ASN A 254 -1.92 6.71 29.47
CA ASN A 254 -1.77 7.59 30.62
C ASN A 254 -1.42 9.02 30.17
N THR A 255 -2.32 9.96 30.43
CA THR A 255 -2.14 11.37 30.08
C THR A 255 -2.05 12.21 31.35
N SER A 256 -0.88 12.77 31.61
CA SER A 256 -0.68 13.68 32.74
C SER A 256 -1.16 15.11 32.43
N ASN A 257 -1.19 15.50 31.14
CA ASN A 257 -1.60 16.83 30.71
C ASN A 257 -3.04 16.86 30.14
N LYS A 258 -3.94 17.55 30.86
CA LYS A 258 -5.36 17.71 30.45
C LYS A 258 -5.54 18.37 29.07
N LEU A 259 -4.62 19.24 28.65
CA LEU A 259 -4.70 19.90 27.33
C LEU A 259 -4.55 18.89 26.20
N TRP A 260 -3.54 18.01 26.27
CA TRP A 260 -3.34 16.95 25.29
C TRP A 260 -4.53 16.00 25.21
N HIS A 261 -5.09 15.61 26.37
CA HIS A 261 -6.29 14.79 26.43
C HIS A 261 -7.47 15.41 25.65
N HIS A 262 -7.73 16.72 25.85
CA HIS A 262 -8.75 17.43 25.10
C HIS A 262 -8.45 17.51 23.60
N THR A 263 -7.19 17.77 23.22
CA THR A 263 -6.78 17.76 21.80
C THR A 263 -7.06 16.42 21.14
N PHE A 264 -6.69 15.31 21.77
CA PHE A 264 -6.94 13.98 21.22
C PHE A 264 -8.44 13.74 21.02
N LEU A 265 -9.27 14.13 22.00
CA LEU A 265 -10.73 14.01 21.87
C LEU A 265 -11.28 14.84 20.70
N TRP A 266 -10.85 16.10 20.54
CA TRP A 266 -11.27 16.93 19.41
C TRP A 266 -10.77 16.40 18.06
N SER A 267 -9.53 15.89 18.01
CA SER A 267 -8.98 15.25 16.81
C SER A 267 -9.74 13.97 16.45
N ILE A 268 -10.13 13.14 17.42
CA ILE A 268 -10.98 11.95 17.22
C ILE A 268 -12.30 12.35 16.58
N LEU A 269 -12.97 13.37 17.13
CA LEU A 269 -14.24 13.86 16.60
C LEU A 269 -14.08 14.38 15.17
N ALA A 270 -13.02 15.15 14.90
CA ALA A 270 -12.74 15.70 13.58
C ALA A 270 -12.46 14.58 12.55
N VAL A 271 -11.56 13.65 12.85
CA VAL A 271 -11.23 12.52 11.96
C VAL A 271 -12.43 11.61 11.73
N THR A 272 -13.21 11.30 12.78
CA THR A 272 -14.44 10.50 12.66
C THR A 272 -15.47 11.19 11.78
N THR A 273 -15.62 12.51 11.91
CA THR A 273 -16.53 13.29 11.07
C THR A 273 -16.08 13.26 9.61
N SER A 274 -14.79 13.45 9.33
CA SER A 274 -14.25 13.33 7.98
C SER A 274 -14.51 11.95 7.37
N LEU A 275 -14.21 10.88 8.12
CA LEU A 275 -14.47 9.50 7.67
C LEU A 275 -15.96 9.23 7.39
N LEU A 276 -16.86 9.78 8.23
CA LEU A 276 -18.30 9.66 8.01
C LEU A 276 -18.75 10.40 6.77
N ILE A 277 -18.22 11.62 6.53
CA ILE A 277 -18.49 12.40 5.32
C ILE A 277 -18.01 11.62 4.09
N ASP A 278 -16.78 11.10 4.10
CA ASP A 278 -16.23 10.30 3.00
C ASP A 278 -17.08 9.06 2.72
N LEU A 279 -17.51 8.36 3.78
CA LEU A 279 -18.41 7.22 3.66
C LEU A 279 -19.80 7.60 3.08
N MET A 280 -20.36 8.73 3.51
CA MET A 280 -21.63 9.23 2.99
C MET A 280 -21.52 9.65 1.52
N LEU A 281 -20.41 10.27 1.13
CA LEU A 281 -20.11 10.64 -0.24
C LEU A 281 -19.92 9.40 -1.14
N SER A 282 -19.22 8.38 -0.64
CA SER A 282 -19.02 7.10 -1.35
C SER A 282 -20.34 6.35 -1.61
N LYS A 283 -21.30 6.39 -0.68
CA LYS A 283 -22.63 5.76 -0.87
C LYS A 283 -23.50 6.45 -1.91
N ARG A 284 -23.29 7.72 -2.20
CA ARG A 284 -24.15 8.47 -3.13
C ARG A 284 -23.81 8.05 -4.56
N GLU A 285 -24.75 7.43 -5.26
CA GLU A 285 -24.57 6.76 -6.57
C GLU A 285 -23.90 7.60 -7.66
N ASN A 286 -23.88 8.93 -7.52
CA ASN A 286 -23.22 9.85 -8.43
C ASN A 286 -21.68 9.84 -8.35
N PHE A 287 -21.09 9.17 -7.35
CA PHE A 287 -19.64 9.03 -7.18
C PHE A 287 -19.19 7.57 -7.40
N SER A 288 -19.49 7.02 -8.57
CA SER A 288 -19.02 5.66 -8.96
C SER A 288 -17.50 5.49 -8.83
N TRP A 289 -16.74 6.58 -8.95
CA TRP A 289 -15.29 6.61 -8.73
C TRP A 289 -14.87 6.36 -7.27
N LEU A 290 -15.71 6.70 -6.28
CA LEU A 290 -15.48 6.43 -4.85
C LEU A 290 -15.93 5.03 -4.41
N LYS A 291 -16.54 4.23 -5.31
CA LYS A 291 -17.06 2.88 -4.99
C LYS A 291 -16.00 1.77 -4.96
N GLY A 292 -14.71 2.11 -4.82
CA GLY A 292 -13.62 1.12 -4.71
C GLY A 292 -13.79 0.09 -3.58
N PHE A 293 -14.78 0.25 -2.69
CA PHE A 293 -15.05 -0.62 -1.56
C PHE A 293 -16.34 -1.47 -1.67
N ASP A 294 -17.31 -1.10 -2.51
CA ASP A 294 -18.61 -1.77 -2.50
C ASP A 294 -18.61 -3.01 -3.41
N SER A 295 -18.51 -4.19 -2.79
CA SER A 295 -19.11 -5.49 -3.20
C SER A 295 -18.33 -6.53 -4.04
N SER A 296 -17.08 -6.33 -4.45
CA SER A 296 -16.34 -7.36 -5.24
C SER A 296 -15.69 -8.50 -4.44
N PHE A 297 -15.91 -8.59 -3.13
CA PHE A 297 -15.62 -9.83 -2.35
C PHE A 297 -16.63 -10.97 -2.64
N ILE A 298 -17.69 -10.69 -3.39
CA ILE A 298 -18.53 -11.73 -3.99
C ILE A 298 -17.78 -12.28 -5.19
N LEU A 299 -17.14 -13.45 -5.03
CA LEU A 299 -16.63 -14.36 -6.06
C LEU A 299 -17.09 -14.04 -7.49
N VAL A 300 -16.44 -13.09 -8.17
CA VAL A 300 -16.66 -12.88 -9.61
C VAL A 300 -15.90 -13.99 -10.34
N PRO A 301 -16.56 -14.80 -11.17
CA PRO A 301 -15.88 -15.82 -11.98
C PRO A 301 -14.87 -15.14 -12.91
N LYS A 302 -13.65 -15.70 -12.98
CA LYS A 302 -12.56 -15.31 -13.88
C LYS A 302 -13.08 -14.94 -15.27
N CYS A 303 -13.09 -13.65 -15.60
CA CYS A 303 -13.10 -13.18 -16.98
C CYS A 303 -11.71 -12.64 -17.29
N THR A 304 -10.84 -13.52 -17.78
CA THR A 304 -9.48 -13.21 -18.20
C THR A 304 -9.56 -12.55 -19.58
N GLY A 305 -9.40 -11.23 -19.65
CA GLY A 305 -9.10 -10.54 -20.90
C GLY A 305 -7.69 -10.92 -21.37
N GLN A 306 -7.57 -11.34 -22.62
CA GLN A 306 -6.32 -11.77 -23.23
C GLN A 306 -5.73 -10.62 -24.05
N ILE A 307 -4.48 -10.25 -23.75
CA ILE A 307 -3.68 -9.30 -24.55
C ILE A 307 -2.79 -10.15 -25.47
N THR A 308 -2.88 -9.93 -26.78
CA THR A 308 -2.03 -10.55 -27.79
C THR A 308 -0.71 -9.79 -27.90
N LEU A 309 0.42 -10.50 -27.74
CA LEU A 309 1.76 -9.96 -27.96
C LEU A 309 2.06 -9.86 -29.46
N GLU A 310 2.62 -8.72 -29.87
CA GLU A 310 3.04 -8.32 -31.21
C GLU A 310 4.26 -9.11 -31.75
N LYS A 311 4.46 -10.37 -31.31
CA LYS A 311 5.55 -11.21 -31.80
C LYS A 311 5.16 -12.17 -32.92
N ASP A 312 3.87 -12.27 -33.24
CA ASP A 312 3.37 -13.13 -34.32
C ASP A 312 3.16 -12.39 -35.66
N VAL A 313 3.42 -11.07 -35.74
CA VAL A 313 3.30 -10.32 -37.00
C VAL A 313 4.49 -10.57 -37.95
N ASP A 314 5.66 -10.91 -37.40
CA ASP A 314 6.88 -11.14 -38.20
C ASP A 314 7.01 -12.57 -38.74
N LEU A 315 6.23 -13.53 -38.21
CA LEU A 315 6.24 -14.90 -38.73
C LEU A 315 5.27 -15.09 -39.91
N PHE A 316 4.22 -14.27 -40.02
CA PHE A 316 3.26 -14.33 -41.12
C PHE A 316 3.64 -13.49 -42.35
N THR A 317 4.56 -12.54 -42.22
CA THR A 317 5.08 -11.75 -43.36
C THR A 317 6.10 -12.51 -44.20
N ASN A 318 6.69 -13.60 -43.70
CA ASN A 318 7.65 -14.42 -44.44
C ASN A 318 7.04 -15.63 -45.21
N LEU A 319 5.72 -15.83 -45.15
CA LEU A 319 5.03 -16.92 -45.85
C LEU A 319 4.26 -16.47 -47.10
N ALA A 320 4.41 -15.20 -47.51
CA ALA A 320 3.70 -14.61 -48.64
C ALA A 320 4.63 -14.15 -49.78
N ASP A 321 5.71 -14.89 -50.08
CA ASP A 321 6.48 -14.69 -51.32
C ASP A 321 6.30 -15.89 -52.28
N PRO A 322 5.41 -15.79 -53.29
CA PRO A 322 5.16 -16.83 -54.27
C PRO A 322 6.14 -16.83 -55.47
N THR A 323 7.32 -16.20 -55.38
CA THR A 323 8.21 -16.05 -56.56
C THR A 323 9.33 -17.09 -56.74
N SER A 324 9.32 -18.22 -56.02
CA SER A 324 10.35 -19.28 -56.17
C SER A 324 9.98 -20.47 -57.06
N ILE A 325 9.11 -20.28 -58.06
CA ILE A 325 8.96 -21.24 -59.16
C ILE A 325 8.91 -20.45 -60.47
N PHE A 326 10.08 -20.20 -61.06
CA PHE A 326 10.42 -20.32 -62.49
C PHE A 326 11.85 -19.84 -62.73
#